data_AF-A0A1C4S4H1-F1
#
_entry.id   AF-A0A1C4S4H1-F1
#
_cell.length_a   1.000
_cell.length_b   1.000
_cell.length_c   1.000
_cell.angle_alpha   90.00
_cell.angle_beta   90.00
_cell.angle_gamma   90.00
#
_symmetry.space_group_name_H-M   'P 1'
#
loop_
_entity.id
_entity.type
_entity.pdbx_description
1 polymer ?
#
loop_
_entity_poly.entity_id
_entity_poly.type
_entity_poly.pdbx_seq_one_letter_code
_entity_poly.pdbx_strand_id
1 'polypeptide(L)'
;YRDTVRDFWRGEDATLPALASRLTGSSDLYQDDSRRPRASVNFVTCHDGFTLRDLVSYNDKHNEANGEDNRDGESHNRSWNSGAEGDTDDPAVLALRARQQRNLLTTLLISQGVPMISHGDEIGRTQHGNNNAYCQDNETSWTDWNLTAEQQDLLDFTKRLITLRREHPVFRRRRFLRGDTGGTGTGDSVWFRPDGGEMSEENWHYDDSHALALFLNGDAITEPDAHGGRIVDDSFLILLNSHYETVDFLLPDRDFGDSWRVVVDTAAETDTTDETEVKAGGTIAVPARGAIILTSPRRTSSGRLRRALAAARRPRQRQSGRSRRD
;
A
#
# COMPACT_ATOMS: atom_id res chain seq x y z
N TYR A 1 -12.03 6.64 -7.59
CA TYR A 1 -10.79 6.03 -7.08
C TYR A 1 -9.59 6.90 -7.44
N ARG A 2 -9.27 7.02 -8.74
CA ARG A 2 -8.16 7.82 -9.29
C ARG A 2 -7.91 9.14 -8.56
N ASP A 3 -8.88 10.05 -8.63
CA ASP A 3 -8.76 11.41 -8.13
C ASP A 3 -8.47 11.45 -6.62
N THR A 4 -9.23 10.70 -5.82
CA THR A 4 -9.05 10.62 -4.36
C THR A 4 -7.66 10.12 -3.96
N VAL A 5 -7.13 9.09 -4.65
CA VAL A 5 -5.81 8.54 -4.33
C VAL A 5 -4.71 9.54 -4.71
N ARG A 6 -4.86 10.25 -5.83
CA ARG A 6 -3.96 11.34 -6.23
C ARG A 6 -3.98 12.48 -5.21
N ASP A 7 -5.16 12.92 -4.79
CA ASP A 7 -5.35 13.97 -3.79
C ASP A 7 -4.72 13.64 -2.44
N PHE A 8 -4.94 12.41 -1.96
CA PHE A 8 -4.35 11.97 -0.70
C PHE A 8 -2.83 12.08 -0.75
N TRP A 9 -2.19 11.54 -1.80
CA TRP A 9 -0.73 11.48 -1.87
C TRP A 9 -0.06 12.81 -2.22
N ARG A 10 -0.76 13.74 -2.90
CA ARG A 10 -0.30 15.13 -3.05
C ARG A 10 -0.51 15.99 -1.81
N GLY A 11 -1.26 15.49 -0.82
CA GLY A 11 -1.45 16.14 0.49
C GLY A 11 -2.62 17.10 0.57
N GLU A 12 -3.68 16.88 -0.21
CA GLU A 12 -4.91 17.65 -0.05
C GLU A 12 -5.61 17.29 1.26
N ASP A 13 -6.24 18.30 1.84
CA ASP A 13 -7.02 18.21 3.08
C ASP A 13 -8.32 17.41 2.86
N ALA A 14 -8.92 16.94 3.96
CA ALA A 14 -10.23 16.27 3.97
C ALA A 14 -10.34 15.03 3.06
N THR A 15 -9.24 14.30 2.81
CA THR A 15 -9.22 13.15 1.88
C THR A 15 -9.53 11.81 2.54
N LEU A 16 -9.43 11.67 3.87
CA LEU A 16 -9.48 10.36 4.56
C LEU A 16 -10.79 9.58 4.37
N PRO A 17 -12.00 10.15 4.51
CA PRO A 17 -13.24 9.39 4.37
C PRO A 17 -13.42 8.82 2.96
N ALA A 18 -13.09 9.65 1.97
CA ALA A 18 -13.12 9.24 0.57
C ALA A 18 -12.07 8.15 0.33
N LEU A 19 -10.84 8.32 0.83
CA LEU A 19 -9.78 7.32 0.70
C LEU A 19 -10.18 5.98 1.34
N ALA A 20 -10.73 5.98 2.55
CA ALA A 20 -11.20 4.78 3.23
C ALA A 20 -12.23 4.02 2.40
N SER A 21 -13.18 4.75 1.81
CA SER A 21 -14.16 4.17 0.88
C SER A 21 -13.47 3.59 -0.36
N ARG A 22 -12.49 4.27 -0.94
CA ARG A 22 -11.73 3.76 -2.11
C ARG A 22 -10.94 2.49 -1.79
N LEU A 23 -10.22 2.47 -0.67
CA LEU A 23 -9.40 1.33 -0.21
C LEU A 23 -10.25 0.07 0.04
N THR A 24 -11.50 0.25 0.48
CA THR A 24 -12.42 -0.84 0.85
C THR A 24 -13.37 -1.27 -0.28
N GLY A 25 -13.10 -0.83 -1.51
CA GLY A 25 -13.79 -1.31 -2.72
C GLY A 25 -14.93 -0.41 -3.18
N SER A 26 -15.01 0.82 -2.65
CA SER A 26 -16.00 1.85 -2.98
C SER A 26 -17.44 1.35 -2.81
N SER A 27 -17.74 0.77 -1.65
CA SER A 27 -19.08 0.29 -1.31
C SER A 27 -20.15 1.37 -1.50
N ASP A 28 -19.83 2.62 -1.17
CA ASP A 28 -20.67 3.80 -1.38
C ASP A 28 -21.12 4.02 -2.83
N LEU A 29 -20.39 3.50 -3.82
CA LEU A 29 -20.73 3.62 -5.24
C LEU A 29 -21.40 2.37 -5.83
N TYR A 30 -21.17 1.20 -5.23
CA TYR A 30 -21.48 -0.09 -5.86
C TYR A 30 -22.41 -0.99 -5.03
N GLN A 31 -22.44 -0.83 -3.71
CA GLN A 31 -23.14 -1.76 -2.82
C GLN A 31 -24.66 -1.68 -2.98
N ASP A 32 -25.21 -0.46 -3.09
CA ASP A 32 -26.66 -0.25 -3.17
C ASP A 32 -27.26 -0.80 -4.47
N ASP A 33 -26.47 -0.85 -5.54
CA ASP A 33 -26.83 -1.48 -6.82
C ASP A 33 -26.61 -3.02 -6.82
N SER A 34 -26.41 -3.63 -5.64
CA SER A 34 -26.12 -5.07 -5.48
C SER A 34 -24.85 -5.56 -6.19
N ARG A 35 -23.97 -4.65 -6.60
CA ARG A 35 -22.67 -4.99 -7.19
C ARG A 35 -21.71 -5.42 -6.07
N ARG A 36 -20.59 -6.01 -6.46
CA ARG A 36 -19.54 -6.53 -5.57
C ARG A 36 -18.27 -5.69 -5.73
N PRO A 37 -17.27 -5.75 -4.82
CA PRO A 37 -16.02 -5.01 -4.97
C PRO A 37 -15.38 -5.12 -6.36
N ARG A 38 -15.49 -6.29 -7.00
CA ARG A 38 -14.99 -6.54 -8.36
C ARG A 38 -15.58 -5.65 -9.47
N ALA A 39 -16.69 -4.95 -9.22
CA ALA A 39 -17.27 -3.99 -10.16
C ALA A 39 -16.47 -2.68 -10.20
N SER A 40 -15.64 -2.42 -9.19
CA SER A 40 -14.72 -1.31 -9.18
C SER A 40 -13.42 -1.69 -9.89
N VAL A 41 -13.14 -1.02 -11.01
CA VAL A 41 -11.81 -1.01 -11.63
C VAL A 41 -11.05 0.16 -11.04
N ASN A 42 -10.10 -0.15 -10.16
CA ASN A 42 -9.24 0.84 -9.52
C ASN A 42 -8.06 1.12 -10.44
N PHE A 43 -7.77 2.39 -10.67
CA PHE A 43 -6.57 2.83 -11.37
C PHE A 43 -6.16 4.21 -10.88
N VAL A 44 -4.86 4.46 -10.89
CA VAL A 44 -4.27 5.78 -10.58
C VAL A 44 -3.97 6.54 -11.88
N THR A 45 -3.66 5.81 -12.94
CA THR A 45 -3.18 6.30 -14.24
C THR A 45 -3.78 5.42 -15.33
N CYS A 46 -3.95 5.98 -16.52
CA CYS A 46 -4.39 5.29 -17.72
C CYS A 46 -3.75 5.97 -18.94
N HIS A 47 -4.25 5.71 -20.14
CA HIS A 47 -3.77 6.39 -21.35
C HIS A 47 -4.22 7.86 -21.43
N ASP A 48 -5.30 8.23 -20.73
CA ASP A 48 -5.78 9.60 -20.63
C ASP A 48 -5.12 10.30 -19.43
N GLY A 49 -4.29 11.31 -19.70
CA GLY A 49 -3.54 12.05 -18.69
C GLY A 49 -2.11 11.52 -18.52
N PHE A 50 -1.49 11.91 -17.41
CA PHE A 50 -0.11 11.52 -17.11
C PHE A 50 0.08 10.02 -16.87
N THR A 51 1.28 9.55 -17.23
CA THR A 51 1.90 8.33 -16.69
C THR A 51 2.14 8.43 -15.18
N LEU A 52 2.47 7.32 -14.51
CA LEU A 52 2.76 7.34 -13.07
C LEU A 52 3.98 8.21 -12.74
N ARG A 53 5.03 8.16 -13.58
CA ARG A 53 6.24 8.98 -13.40
C ARG A 53 5.93 10.46 -13.61
N ASP A 54 5.16 10.80 -14.63
CA ASP A 54 4.86 12.20 -14.94
C ASP A 54 3.90 12.81 -13.91
N LEU A 55 2.99 12.01 -13.36
CA LEU A 55 2.07 12.41 -12.30
C LEU A 55 2.79 12.95 -11.05
N VAL A 56 4.02 12.48 -10.79
CA VAL A 56 4.85 12.94 -9.66
C VAL A 56 5.98 13.89 -10.09
N SER A 57 6.05 14.24 -11.37
CA SER A 57 7.14 15.03 -11.95
C SER A 57 6.70 16.33 -12.62
N TYR A 58 5.40 16.50 -12.88
CA TYR A 58 4.86 17.68 -13.55
C TYR A 58 3.60 18.22 -12.86
N ASN A 59 3.51 19.54 -12.72
CA ASN A 59 2.28 20.21 -12.29
C ASN A 59 1.42 20.58 -13.51
N ASP A 60 2.07 21.00 -14.59
CA ASP A 60 1.42 21.46 -15.81
C ASP A 60 1.63 20.46 -16.95
N LYS A 61 0.70 20.45 -17.91
CA LYS A 61 0.84 19.64 -19.14
C LYS A 61 1.81 20.31 -20.11
N HIS A 62 2.60 19.50 -20.81
CA HIS A 62 3.58 19.90 -21.83
C HIS A 62 3.24 19.17 -23.14
N ASN A 63 2.11 19.55 -23.75
CA ASN A 63 1.58 18.93 -24.97
C ASN A 63 2.03 19.67 -26.25
N GLU A 64 3.05 20.53 -26.18
CA GLU A 64 3.50 21.37 -27.31
C GLU A 64 3.82 20.54 -28.56
N ALA A 65 4.35 19.33 -28.37
CA ALA A 65 4.68 18.40 -29.45
C ALA A 65 3.45 17.95 -30.27
N ASN A 66 2.23 18.12 -29.74
CA ASN A 66 0.99 17.77 -30.43
C ASN A 66 0.60 18.80 -31.51
N GLY A 67 1.18 20.02 -31.47
CA GLY A 67 0.93 21.06 -32.47
C GLY A 67 -0.39 21.82 -32.28
N GLU A 68 -1.01 21.74 -31.10
CA GLU A 68 -2.29 22.40 -30.78
C GLU A 68 -2.14 23.57 -29.79
N ASP A 69 -0.94 24.15 -29.71
CA ASP A 69 -0.56 25.23 -28.78
C ASP A 69 -0.83 24.88 -27.30
N ASN A 70 -0.59 23.60 -26.92
CA ASN A 70 -0.82 23.04 -25.58
C ASN A 70 -2.28 23.21 -25.07
N ARG A 71 -3.25 23.35 -25.99
CA ARG A 71 -4.68 23.51 -25.65
C ARG A 71 -5.40 22.19 -25.43
N ASP A 72 -4.87 21.10 -25.95
CA ASP A 72 -5.41 19.75 -25.83
C ASP A 72 -5.02 19.07 -24.51
N GLY A 73 -5.77 18.07 -24.06
CA GLY A 73 -5.55 17.36 -22.79
C GLY A 73 -6.13 18.07 -21.55
N GLU A 74 -6.20 17.33 -20.44
CA GLU A 74 -6.76 17.79 -19.15
C GLU A 74 -5.83 18.84 -18.49
N SER A 75 -6.40 19.91 -17.95
CA SER A 75 -5.64 20.94 -17.23
C SER A 75 -5.54 20.64 -15.73
N HIS A 76 -6.51 19.92 -15.16
CA HIS A 76 -6.54 19.58 -13.74
C HIS A 76 -6.13 18.13 -13.50
N ASN A 77 -4.83 17.86 -13.58
CA ASN A 77 -4.28 16.50 -13.49
C ASN A 77 -4.26 15.90 -12.08
N ARG A 78 -4.43 16.73 -11.03
CA ARG A 78 -4.20 16.37 -9.63
C ARG A 78 -2.81 15.75 -9.43
N SER A 79 -1.81 16.29 -10.12
CA SER A 79 -0.41 15.90 -10.06
C SER A 79 0.35 16.77 -9.05
N TRP A 80 1.57 16.37 -8.74
CA TRP A 80 2.52 17.18 -7.98
C TRP A 80 3.95 16.87 -8.41
N ASN A 81 4.67 17.88 -8.87
CA ASN A 81 6.03 17.73 -9.42
C ASN A 81 7.12 17.39 -8.39
N SER A 82 6.75 17.27 -7.11
CA SER A 82 7.64 16.94 -5.98
C SER A 82 8.75 17.97 -5.73
N GLY A 83 8.61 19.19 -6.24
CA GLY A 83 9.52 20.33 -5.98
C GLY A 83 10.29 20.83 -7.20
N ALA A 84 10.31 20.10 -8.32
CA ALA A 84 10.92 20.52 -9.58
C ALA A 84 10.02 20.12 -10.75
N GLU A 85 9.89 20.95 -11.79
CA GLU A 85 9.09 20.61 -12.98
C GLU A 85 9.95 19.81 -13.96
N GLY A 86 9.50 18.60 -14.32
CA GLY A 86 10.21 17.72 -15.25
C GLY A 86 11.49 17.10 -14.68
N ASP A 87 12.46 16.87 -15.55
CA ASP A 87 13.73 16.22 -15.19
C ASP A 87 14.55 17.05 -14.20
N THR A 88 15.21 16.38 -13.27
CA THR A 88 16.02 17.02 -12.22
C THR A 88 17.14 16.11 -11.75
N ASP A 89 18.24 16.71 -11.32
CA ASP A 89 19.37 16.04 -10.67
C ASP A 89 19.33 16.16 -9.14
N ASP A 90 18.31 16.81 -8.56
CA ASP A 90 18.18 16.95 -7.11
C ASP A 90 17.86 15.59 -6.47
N PRO A 91 18.79 14.99 -5.70
CA PRO A 91 18.60 13.67 -5.13
C PRO A 91 17.42 13.60 -4.15
N ALA A 92 17.08 14.71 -3.47
CA ALA A 92 15.93 14.74 -2.56
C ALA A 92 14.61 14.66 -3.32
N VAL A 93 14.51 15.36 -4.46
CA VAL A 93 13.32 15.30 -5.33
C VAL A 93 13.19 13.91 -5.96
N LEU A 94 14.30 13.34 -6.46
CA LEU A 94 14.30 12.00 -7.04
C LEU A 94 13.88 10.92 -6.03
N ALA A 95 14.41 10.96 -4.81
CA ALA A 95 14.03 10.04 -3.74
C ALA A 95 12.54 10.16 -3.37
N LEU A 96 12.02 11.39 -3.30
CA LEU A 96 10.60 11.66 -3.05
C LEU A 96 9.72 11.12 -4.19
N ARG A 97 10.08 11.36 -5.45
CA ARG A 97 9.35 10.83 -6.62
C ARG A 97 9.32 9.31 -6.64
N ALA A 98 10.45 8.66 -6.38
CA ALA A 98 10.52 7.21 -6.26
C ALA A 98 9.58 6.69 -5.16
N ARG A 99 9.56 7.34 -4.00
CA ARG A 99 8.62 7.03 -2.90
C ARG A 99 7.16 7.22 -3.32
N GLN A 100 6.82 8.31 -4.00
CA GLN A 100 5.45 8.58 -4.46
C GLN A 100 4.95 7.57 -5.49
N GLN A 101 5.80 7.16 -6.44
CA GLN A 101 5.45 6.08 -7.38
C GLN A 101 5.14 4.79 -6.62
N ARG A 102 5.99 4.42 -5.63
CA ARG A 102 5.78 3.24 -4.78
C ARG A 102 4.53 3.36 -3.91
N ASN A 103 4.22 4.54 -3.37
CA ASN A 103 2.99 4.80 -2.61
C ASN A 103 1.75 4.54 -3.45
N LEU A 104 1.68 5.14 -4.64
CA LEU A 104 0.54 5.01 -5.55
C LEU A 104 0.32 3.56 -6.01
N LEU A 105 1.40 2.86 -6.37
CA LEU A 105 1.36 1.43 -6.71
C LEU A 105 0.93 0.57 -5.51
N THR A 106 1.44 0.87 -4.32
CA THR A 106 1.09 0.16 -3.08
C THR A 106 -0.39 0.33 -2.80
N THR A 107 -0.90 1.57 -2.75
CA THR A 107 -2.32 1.88 -2.55
C THR A 107 -3.21 1.16 -3.58
N LEU A 108 -2.83 1.18 -4.86
CA LEU A 108 -3.54 0.48 -5.93
C LEU A 108 -3.62 -1.04 -5.69
N LEU A 109 -2.49 -1.67 -5.40
CA LEU A 109 -2.38 -3.13 -5.34
C LEU A 109 -2.88 -3.74 -4.01
N ILE A 110 -3.08 -2.94 -2.97
CA ILE A 110 -3.66 -3.41 -1.70
C ILE A 110 -5.16 -3.12 -1.57
N SER A 111 -5.69 -2.19 -2.37
CA SER A 111 -7.11 -1.84 -2.33
C SER A 111 -8.01 -3.00 -2.76
N GLN A 112 -9.19 -3.08 -2.16
CA GLN A 112 -10.24 -3.99 -2.61
C GLN A 112 -10.77 -3.55 -3.98
N GLY A 113 -11.11 -4.51 -4.83
CA GLY A 113 -11.53 -4.27 -6.23
C GLY A 113 -10.58 -4.88 -7.25
N VAL A 114 -10.68 -4.46 -8.51
CA VAL A 114 -9.81 -4.92 -9.60
C VAL A 114 -8.80 -3.81 -9.91
N PRO A 115 -7.50 -3.97 -9.58
CA PRO A 115 -6.50 -2.98 -9.94
C PRO A 115 -6.17 -3.07 -11.44
N MET A 116 -6.01 -1.91 -12.08
CA MET A 116 -5.49 -1.74 -13.43
C MET A 116 -4.22 -0.89 -13.36
N ILE A 117 -3.12 -1.43 -13.90
CA ILE A 117 -1.83 -0.75 -14.06
C ILE A 117 -1.77 -0.26 -15.51
N SER A 118 -1.39 1.01 -15.73
CA SER A 118 -1.13 1.51 -17.08
C SER A 118 0.21 0.96 -17.56
N HIS A 119 0.27 0.51 -18.81
CA HIS A 119 1.47 -0.11 -19.36
C HIS A 119 2.71 0.81 -19.24
N GLY A 120 3.77 0.29 -18.63
CA GLY A 120 5.03 0.99 -18.43
C GLY A 120 5.11 1.74 -17.10
N ASP A 121 4.02 1.87 -16.33
CA ASP A 121 4.10 2.48 -14.99
C ASP A 121 4.98 1.64 -14.05
N GLU A 122 5.03 0.32 -14.24
CA GLU A 122 5.88 -0.59 -13.48
C GLU A 122 7.39 -0.36 -13.70
N ILE A 123 7.77 0.33 -14.78
CA ILE A 123 9.16 0.71 -15.11
C ILE A 123 9.34 2.23 -15.13
N GLY A 124 8.38 3.01 -14.62
CA GLY A 124 8.46 4.46 -14.60
C GLY A 124 8.56 5.07 -15.99
N ARG A 125 7.75 4.58 -16.95
CA ARG A 125 7.60 5.19 -18.27
C ARG A 125 7.16 6.64 -18.13
N THR A 126 7.71 7.50 -18.99
CA THR A 126 7.41 8.93 -19.07
C THR A 126 6.97 9.28 -20.47
N GLN A 127 6.13 10.30 -20.58
CA GLN A 127 5.76 11.01 -21.80
C GLN A 127 6.28 12.46 -21.75
N HIS A 128 7.27 12.73 -20.90
CA HIS A 128 7.91 14.02 -20.68
C HIS A 128 6.93 15.16 -20.36
N GLY A 129 5.89 14.86 -19.59
CA GLY A 129 4.85 15.84 -19.24
C GLY A 129 3.78 16.01 -20.32
N ASN A 130 3.82 15.26 -21.41
CA ASN A 130 2.69 15.18 -22.33
C ASN A 130 1.60 14.30 -21.73
N ASN A 131 0.45 14.87 -21.39
CA ASN A 131 -0.67 14.14 -20.77
C ASN A 131 -1.73 13.70 -21.79
N ASN A 132 -1.46 13.89 -23.08
CA ASN A 132 -2.37 13.59 -24.16
C ASN A 132 -1.58 13.16 -25.41
N ALA A 133 -0.72 12.16 -25.27
CA ALA A 133 0.19 11.71 -26.33
C ALA A 133 -0.52 10.92 -27.46
N TYR A 134 -1.75 11.27 -27.81
CA TYR A 134 -2.63 10.53 -28.72
C TYR A 134 -2.11 10.51 -30.17
N CYS A 135 -1.41 11.57 -30.59
CA CYS A 135 -0.86 11.74 -31.93
C CYS A 135 0.67 11.51 -32.00
N GLN A 136 1.28 11.09 -30.90
CA GLN A 136 2.73 10.88 -30.81
C GLN A 136 3.08 9.42 -31.12
N ASP A 137 3.31 9.08 -32.39
CA ASP A 137 3.89 7.78 -32.77
C ASP A 137 5.43 7.87 -32.83
N ASN A 138 6.06 8.01 -31.66
CA ASN A 138 7.49 8.19 -31.48
C ASN A 138 7.92 7.85 -30.04
N GLU A 139 9.18 8.12 -29.69
CA GLU A 139 9.79 7.84 -28.39
C GLU A 139 9.01 8.41 -27.19
N THR A 140 8.20 9.46 -27.37
CA THR A 140 7.32 10.00 -26.33
C THR A 140 6.29 8.96 -25.88
N SER A 141 5.74 8.16 -26.80
CA SER A 141 4.72 7.16 -26.48
C SER A 141 5.26 5.73 -26.48
N TRP A 142 6.41 5.46 -27.08
CA TRP A 142 6.97 4.12 -27.08
C TRP A 142 7.42 3.69 -25.68
N THR A 143 7.53 2.38 -25.48
CA THR A 143 8.09 1.83 -24.23
C THR A 143 9.58 1.59 -24.43
N ASP A 144 10.41 2.31 -23.68
CA ASP A 144 11.85 2.03 -23.64
C ASP A 144 12.14 0.84 -22.73
N TRP A 145 12.74 -0.20 -23.30
CA TRP A 145 13.11 -1.43 -22.60
C TRP A 145 14.55 -1.42 -22.08
N ASN A 146 15.32 -0.35 -22.37
CA ASN A 146 16.66 -0.18 -21.82
C ASN A 146 16.57 0.43 -20.41
N LEU A 147 16.23 -0.43 -19.45
CA LEU A 147 15.93 0.01 -18.09
C LEU A 147 17.18 0.51 -17.36
N THR A 148 17.05 1.66 -16.70
CA THR A 148 18.02 2.10 -15.68
C THR A 148 17.89 1.26 -14.41
N ALA A 149 18.85 1.38 -13.49
CA ALA A 149 18.79 0.72 -12.18
C ALA A 149 17.52 1.12 -11.40
N GLU A 150 17.15 2.40 -11.40
CA GLU A 150 15.94 2.90 -10.74
C GLU A 150 14.67 2.27 -11.31
N GLN A 151 14.58 2.16 -12.64
CA GLN A 151 13.43 1.54 -13.32
C GLN A 151 13.35 0.04 -13.02
N GLN A 152 14.50 -0.63 -12.94
CA GLN A 152 14.58 -2.03 -12.54
C GLN A 152 14.11 -2.23 -11.09
N ASP A 153 14.50 -1.33 -10.18
CA ASP A 153 14.07 -1.37 -8.77
C ASP A 153 12.55 -1.17 -8.63
N LEU A 154 11.97 -0.24 -9.40
CA LEU A 154 10.52 -0.02 -9.43
C LEU A 154 9.77 -1.24 -10.00
N LEU A 155 10.33 -1.88 -11.03
CA LEU A 155 9.77 -3.10 -11.61
C LEU A 155 9.75 -4.24 -10.60
N ASP A 156 10.85 -4.45 -9.89
CA ASP A 156 10.93 -5.52 -8.89
C ASP A 156 10.06 -5.21 -7.67
N PHE A 157 9.95 -3.94 -7.26
CA PHE A 157 8.97 -3.51 -6.28
C PHE A 157 7.52 -3.81 -6.72
N THR A 158 7.16 -3.50 -7.96
CA THR A 158 5.83 -3.75 -8.52
C THR A 158 5.52 -5.25 -8.57
N LYS A 159 6.48 -6.08 -8.99
CA LYS A 159 6.34 -7.55 -8.99
C LYS A 159 6.09 -8.09 -7.58
N ARG A 160 6.77 -7.57 -6.55
CA ARG A 160 6.55 -7.95 -5.16
C ARG A 160 5.14 -7.62 -4.69
N LEU A 161 4.64 -6.41 -4.98
CA LEU A 161 3.26 -6.03 -4.65
C LEU A 161 2.22 -6.89 -5.34
N ILE A 162 2.43 -7.22 -6.62
CA ILE A 162 1.55 -8.14 -7.36
C ILE A 162 1.58 -9.53 -6.71
N THR A 163 2.76 -10.01 -6.30
CA THR A 163 2.91 -11.31 -5.62
C THR A 163 2.18 -11.30 -4.28
N LEU A 164 2.40 -10.27 -3.44
CA LEU A 164 1.70 -10.07 -2.18
C LEU A 164 0.18 -10.10 -2.36
N ARG A 165 -0.37 -9.32 -3.30
CA ARG A 165 -1.81 -9.32 -3.61
C ARG A 165 -2.30 -10.71 -4.03
N ARG A 166 -1.53 -11.44 -4.85
CA ARG A 166 -1.90 -12.75 -5.38
C ARG A 166 -1.85 -13.86 -4.34
N GLU A 167 -0.96 -13.76 -3.37
CA GLU A 167 -0.78 -14.76 -2.31
C GLU A 167 -1.77 -14.57 -1.17
N HIS A 168 -2.25 -13.34 -0.94
CA HIS A 168 -3.11 -13.00 0.19
C HIS A 168 -4.56 -12.68 -0.24
N PRO A 169 -5.52 -13.61 -0.05
CA PRO A 169 -6.95 -13.37 -0.28
C PRO A 169 -7.52 -12.15 0.45
N VAL A 170 -6.92 -11.70 1.55
CA VAL A 170 -7.40 -10.54 2.32
C VAL A 170 -7.47 -9.26 1.48
N PHE A 171 -6.61 -9.09 0.46
CA PHE A 171 -6.63 -7.95 -0.48
C PHE A 171 -7.57 -8.14 -1.68
N ARG A 172 -8.19 -9.32 -1.82
CA ARG A 172 -9.01 -9.73 -2.97
C ARG A 172 -10.38 -10.21 -2.55
N ARG A 173 -11.01 -9.50 -1.62
CA ARG A 173 -12.33 -9.87 -1.12
C ARG A 173 -13.37 -9.83 -2.23
N ARG A 174 -14.24 -10.84 -2.26
CA ARG A 174 -15.41 -10.91 -3.16
C ARG A 174 -16.64 -10.24 -2.57
N ARG A 175 -16.62 -9.95 -1.27
CA ARG A 175 -17.67 -9.22 -0.53
C ARG A 175 -17.05 -7.96 0.07
N PHE A 176 -17.86 -6.92 0.26
CA PHE A 176 -17.41 -5.73 0.98
C PHE A 176 -17.04 -6.08 2.42
N LEU A 177 -16.03 -5.37 2.92
CA LEU A 177 -15.69 -5.38 4.33
C LEU A 177 -16.86 -4.78 5.12
N ARG A 178 -17.12 -5.32 6.31
CA ARG A 178 -18.24 -4.89 7.17
C ARG A 178 -17.77 -4.04 8.35
N GLY A 179 -16.47 -4.05 8.65
CA GLY A 179 -15.92 -3.46 9.85
C GLY A 179 -16.13 -4.35 11.07
N ASP A 180 -15.91 -3.77 12.25
CA ASP A 180 -16.33 -4.39 13.50
C ASP A 180 -17.83 -4.19 13.72
N THR A 181 -18.58 -5.28 13.66
CA THR A 181 -20.04 -5.27 13.88
C THR A 181 -20.41 -5.57 15.34
N GLY A 182 -19.47 -5.47 16.30
CA GLY A 182 -19.75 -5.66 17.73
C GLY A 182 -20.10 -7.10 18.11
N GLY A 183 -19.60 -8.07 17.35
CA GLY A 183 -19.78 -9.50 17.59
C GLY A 183 -18.76 -10.09 18.57
N THR A 184 -18.68 -11.41 18.67
CA THR A 184 -17.61 -12.08 19.44
C THR A 184 -16.31 -12.06 18.62
N GLY A 185 -15.42 -11.10 18.92
CA GLY A 185 -14.08 -10.97 18.34
C GLY A 185 -13.97 -9.84 17.31
N THR A 186 -12.74 -9.54 16.91
CA THR A 186 -12.39 -8.46 15.99
C THR A 186 -13.04 -8.65 14.62
N GLY A 187 -13.65 -7.58 14.10
CA GLY A 187 -14.26 -7.52 12.75
C GLY A 187 -13.30 -7.82 11.60
N ASP A 188 -13.80 -7.70 10.36
CA ASP A 188 -12.98 -7.96 9.17
C ASP A 188 -12.03 -6.81 8.78
N SER A 189 -12.30 -5.61 9.28
CA SER A 189 -11.40 -4.46 9.19
C SER A 189 -11.61 -3.48 10.34
N VAL A 190 -10.55 -2.81 10.78
CA VAL A 190 -10.61 -1.72 11.78
C VAL A 190 -9.69 -0.59 11.35
N TRP A 191 -10.13 0.65 11.57
CA TRP A 191 -9.35 1.84 11.25
C TRP A 191 -8.80 2.47 12.51
N PHE A 192 -7.53 2.85 12.48
CA PHE A 192 -6.85 3.47 13.61
C PHE A 192 -6.25 4.82 13.21
N ARG A 193 -6.20 5.72 14.18
CA ARG A 193 -5.37 6.91 14.17
C ARG A 193 -3.91 6.54 14.45
N PRO A 194 -2.95 7.45 14.17
CA PRO A 194 -1.55 7.23 14.51
C PRO A 194 -1.29 6.98 15.99
N ASP A 195 -2.13 7.51 16.89
CA ASP A 195 -2.01 7.30 18.34
C ASP A 195 -2.51 5.93 18.83
N GLY A 196 -2.93 5.05 17.90
CA GLY A 196 -3.42 3.70 18.20
C GLY A 196 -4.89 3.63 18.61
N GLY A 197 -5.57 4.78 18.74
CA GLY A 197 -7.01 4.82 18.96
C GLY A 197 -7.79 4.45 17.70
N GLU A 198 -8.91 3.74 17.84
CA GLU A 198 -9.82 3.47 16.73
C GLU A 198 -10.45 4.79 16.20
N MET A 199 -10.65 4.88 14.89
CA MET A 199 -11.26 6.05 14.25
C MET A 199 -12.75 6.16 14.62
N SER A 200 -13.12 7.22 15.33
CA SER A 200 -14.53 7.59 15.55
C SER A 200 -15.11 8.36 14.35
N GLU A 201 -16.45 8.50 14.28
CA GLU A 201 -17.12 9.34 13.26
C GLU A 201 -16.54 10.76 13.18
N GLU A 202 -16.26 11.39 14.34
CA GLU A 202 -15.70 12.74 14.38
C GLU A 202 -14.28 12.79 13.79
N ASN A 203 -13.47 11.77 14.04
CA ASN A 203 -12.07 11.74 13.59
C ASN A 203 -11.93 11.68 12.07
N TRP A 204 -12.95 11.17 11.36
CA TRP A 204 -12.98 11.16 9.90
C TRP A 204 -13.08 12.56 9.29
N HIS A 205 -13.59 13.53 10.05
CA HIS A 205 -13.92 14.87 9.57
C HIS A 205 -12.93 15.95 10.04
N TYR A 206 -11.78 15.57 10.61
CA TYR A 206 -10.70 16.52 10.84
C TYR A 206 -9.94 16.77 9.53
N ASP A 207 -10.04 18.00 9.03
CA ASP A 207 -9.54 18.38 7.71
C ASP A 207 -8.00 18.23 7.57
N ASP A 208 -7.26 18.35 8.68
CA ASP A 208 -5.80 18.27 8.78
C ASP A 208 -5.25 16.85 9.00
N SER A 209 -6.11 15.83 8.96
CA SER A 209 -5.67 14.45 9.17
C SER A 209 -5.10 13.85 7.88
N HIS A 210 -3.77 13.64 7.87
CA HIS A 210 -3.03 13.09 6.73
C HIS A 210 -2.45 11.68 6.97
N ALA A 211 -2.80 11.06 8.10
CA ALA A 211 -2.23 9.78 8.49
C ALA A 211 -3.30 8.87 9.09
N LEU A 212 -3.32 7.60 8.68
CA LEU A 212 -4.23 6.58 9.19
C LEU A 212 -3.64 5.19 9.09
N ALA A 213 -4.22 4.26 9.83
CA ALA A 213 -3.91 2.85 9.74
C ALA A 213 -5.17 2.02 9.48
N LEU A 214 -5.05 1.00 8.64
CA LEU A 214 -6.09 0.03 8.33
C LEU A 214 -5.62 -1.36 8.73
N PHE A 215 -6.31 -1.96 9.69
CA PHE A 215 -6.20 -3.38 9.98
C PHE A 215 -7.14 -4.18 9.09
N LEU A 216 -6.63 -5.26 8.51
CA LEU A 216 -7.39 -6.26 7.77
C LEU A 216 -7.23 -7.62 8.45
N ASN A 217 -8.35 -8.20 8.86
CA ASN A 217 -8.37 -9.44 9.60
C ASN A 217 -8.42 -10.66 8.66
N GLY A 218 -7.33 -11.40 8.58
CA GLY A 218 -7.22 -12.59 7.76
C GLY A 218 -8.03 -13.80 8.27
N ASP A 219 -8.42 -13.81 9.55
CA ASP A 219 -9.29 -14.86 10.11
C ASP A 219 -10.79 -14.56 9.90
N ALA A 220 -11.16 -13.32 9.60
CA ALA A 220 -12.55 -12.88 9.43
C ALA A 220 -12.98 -12.82 7.95
N ILE A 221 -12.45 -13.72 7.11
CA ILE A 221 -12.88 -13.83 5.71
C ILE A 221 -14.23 -14.55 5.62
N THR A 222 -15.28 -13.82 5.25
CA THR A 222 -16.68 -14.29 5.35
C THR A 222 -17.15 -15.06 4.12
N GLU A 223 -16.49 -14.88 2.98
CA GLU A 223 -16.81 -15.63 1.77
C GLU A 223 -16.12 -17.02 1.75
N PRO A 224 -16.84 -18.08 1.36
CA PRO A 224 -16.26 -19.43 1.27
C PRO A 224 -15.55 -19.66 -0.07
N ASP A 225 -14.54 -20.50 -0.14
CA ASP A 225 -13.87 -20.85 -1.40
C ASP A 225 -14.81 -21.51 -2.43
N ALA A 226 -14.28 -21.88 -3.60
CA ALA A 226 -15.04 -22.50 -4.68
C ALA A 226 -15.72 -23.84 -4.29
N HIS A 227 -15.27 -24.46 -3.19
CA HIS A 227 -15.77 -25.72 -2.65
C HIS A 227 -16.56 -25.55 -1.35
N GLY A 228 -16.84 -24.32 -0.92
CA GLY A 228 -17.55 -24.05 0.33
C GLY A 228 -16.66 -24.00 1.58
N GLY A 229 -15.34 -24.15 1.43
CA GLY A 229 -14.38 -24.12 2.53
C GLY A 229 -14.16 -22.71 3.10
N ARG A 230 -13.75 -22.64 4.37
CA ARG A 230 -13.40 -21.37 5.02
C ARG A 230 -12.08 -20.85 4.46
N ILE A 231 -12.09 -19.62 3.95
CA ILE A 231 -10.87 -18.90 3.57
C ILE A 231 -10.29 -18.25 4.82
N VAL A 232 -8.98 -18.29 4.95
CA VAL A 232 -8.22 -17.71 6.05
C VAL A 232 -6.88 -17.24 5.49
N ASP A 233 -6.35 -16.17 6.07
CA ASP A 233 -5.13 -15.51 5.61
C ASP A 233 -4.37 -14.91 6.81
N ASP A 234 -3.15 -14.45 6.59
CA ASP A 234 -2.45 -13.59 7.54
C ASP A 234 -3.22 -12.27 7.73
N SER A 235 -3.06 -11.65 8.90
CA SER A 235 -3.63 -10.33 9.17
C SER A 235 -2.65 -9.24 8.80
N PHE A 236 -3.14 -8.11 8.33
CA PHE A 236 -2.31 -7.01 7.84
C PHE A 236 -2.66 -5.71 8.54
N LEU A 237 -1.64 -4.86 8.72
CA LEU A 237 -1.80 -3.49 9.16
C LEU A 237 -1.14 -2.59 8.12
N ILE A 238 -1.93 -1.73 7.49
CA ILE A 238 -1.50 -0.81 6.44
C ILE A 238 -1.43 0.58 7.07
N LEU A 239 -0.24 1.16 7.11
CA LEU A 239 0.03 2.49 7.66
C LEU A 239 0.26 3.45 6.50
N LEU A 240 -0.54 4.50 6.40
CA LEU A 240 -0.44 5.51 5.35
C LEU A 240 -0.16 6.86 5.99
N ASN A 241 0.91 7.52 5.54
CA ASN A 241 1.26 8.88 5.96
C ASN A 241 1.42 9.77 4.72
N SER A 242 0.40 10.55 4.40
CA SER A 242 0.53 11.61 3.41
C SER A 242 0.98 12.94 4.02
N HIS A 243 1.31 13.03 5.30
CA HIS A 243 1.87 14.24 5.88
C HIS A 243 3.29 14.51 5.36
N TYR A 244 3.72 15.77 5.37
CA TYR A 244 5.08 16.17 4.96
C TYR A 244 6.15 15.89 6.03
N GLU A 245 5.74 15.45 7.23
CA GLU A 245 6.62 15.01 8.31
C GLU A 245 6.45 13.51 8.57
N THR A 246 7.47 12.92 9.20
CA THR A 246 7.39 11.55 9.72
C THR A 246 6.34 11.50 10.83
N VAL A 247 5.52 10.44 10.82
CA VAL A 247 4.50 10.20 11.84
C VAL A 247 4.78 8.88 12.54
N ASP A 248 4.80 8.91 13.86
CA ASP A 248 4.90 7.71 14.69
C ASP A 248 3.53 7.06 14.86
N PHE A 249 3.45 5.77 14.53
CA PHE A 249 2.24 4.96 14.69
C PHE A 249 2.38 4.05 15.90
N LEU A 250 1.47 4.17 16.86
CA LEU A 250 1.28 3.19 17.91
C LEU A 250 0.49 2.00 17.35
N LEU A 251 1.12 0.83 17.35
CA LEU A 251 0.50 -0.39 16.85
C LEU A 251 -0.60 -0.88 17.79
N PRO A 252 -1.69 -1.46 17.25
CA PRO A 252 -2.77 -1.97 18.07
C PRO A 252 -2.30 -3.08 19.01
N ASP A 253 -3.13 -3.39 20.00
CA ASP A 253 -2.82 -4.38 21.02
C ASP A 253 -2.87 -5.83 20.49
N ARG A 254 -2.75 -6.78 21.41
CA ARG A 254 -2.63 -8.21 21.07
C ARG A 254 -3.91 -8.83 20.54
N ASP A 255 -5.05 -8.15 20.64
CA ASP A 255 -6.30 -8.65 20.07
C ASP A 255 -6.25 -8.59 18.52
N PHE A 256 -5.39 -7.73 17.96
CA PHE A 256 -5.18 -7.57 16.51
C PHE A 256 -3.97 -8.36 15.99
N GLY A 257 -2.97 -8.61 16.84
CA GLY A 257 -1.81 -9.43 16.51
C GLY A 257 -0.73 -9.40 17.60
N ASP A 258 -0.06 -10.52 17.85
CA ASP A 258 1.02 -10.61 18.85
C ASP A 258 2.27 -9.79 18.45
N SER A 259 2.53 -9.72 17.14
CA SER A 259 3.75 -9.18 16.55
C SER A 259 3.56 -8.89 15.06
N TRP A 260 4.22 -7.85 14.60
CA TRP A 260 4.10 -7.31 13.25
C TRP A 260 5.45 -7.32 12.55
N ARG A 261 5.47 -7.83 11.32
CA ARG A 261 6.65 -7.80 10.44
C ARG A 261 6.41 -6.89 9.26
N VAL A 262 7.38 -6.04 8.93
CA VAL A 262 7.35 -5.21 7.72
C VAL A 262 7.42 -6.10 6.47
N VAL A 263 6.47 -5.93 5.55
CA VAL A 263 6.45 -6.59 4.24
C VAL A 263 6.53 -5.62 3.07
N VAL A 264 6.16 -4.35 3.29
CA VAL A 264 6.34 -3.26 2.33
C VAL A 264 6.74 -2.02 3.10
N ASP A 265 7.78 -1.34 2.64
CA ASP A 265 8.14 0.03 3.03
C ASP A 265 8.42 0.80 1.73
N THR A 266 7.68 1.87 1.49
CA THR A 266 7.83 2.66 0.25
C THR A 266 9.01 3.62 0.29
N ALA A 267 9.54 3.91 1.47
CA ALA A 267 10.68 4.80 1.68
C ALA A 267 12.03 4.07 1.70
N ALA A 268 12.03 2.74 1.84
CA ALA A 268 13.23 1.94 1.83
C ALA A 268 13.94 1.96 0.45
N GLU A 269 15.23 2.28 0.45
CA GLU A 269 16.06 2.29 -0.77
C GLU A 269 16.35 0.88 -1.30
N THR A 270 16.37 -0.11 -0.41
CA THR A 270 16.56 -1.52 -0.72
C THR A 270 15.48 -2.37 -0.05
N ASP A 271 15.33 -3.62 -0.48
CA ASP A 271 14.32 -4.54 0.05
C ASP A 271 14.47 -4.74 1.58
N THR A 272 13.71 -3.97 2.37
CA THR A 272 13.60 -4.16 3.81
C THR A 272 12.58 -5.25 4.08
N THR A 273 12.91 -6.48 3.68
CA THR A 273 12.43 -7.67 4.40
C THR A 273 13.18 -7.85 5.72
N ASP A 274 13.70 -6.76 6.28
CA ASP A 274 14.30 -6.70 7.60
C ASP A 274 13.38 -7.39 8.58
N GLU A 275 13.96 -8.31 9.36
CA GLU A 275 13.27 -9.08 10.39
C GLU A 275 12.82 -8.20 11.59
N THR A 276 12.60 -6.90 11.35
CA THR A 276 12.13 -5.93 12.33
C THR A 276 10.71 -6.30 12.73
N GLU A 277 10.66 -7.10 13.79
CA GLU A 277 9.44 -7.53 14.45
C GLU A 277 9.06 -6.47 15.49
N VAL A 278 7.98 -5.74 15.24
CA VAL A 278 7.40 -4.79 16.21
C VAL A 278 6.34 -5.52 17.02
N LYS A 279 6.43 -5.49 18.34
CA LYS A 279 5.42 -6.11 19.21
C LYS A 279 4.13 -5.29 19.21
N ALA A 280 3.01 -5.94 19.54
CA ALA A 280 1.74 -5.26 19.82
C ALA A 280 1.94 -4.13 20.85
N GLY A 281 1.31 -2.97 20.62
CA GLY A 281 1.52 -1.77 21.43
C GLY A 281 2.90 -1.11 21.28
N GLY A 282 3.75 -1.58 20.37
CA GLY A 282 4.99 -0.92 19.99
C GLY A 282 4.73 0.26 19.04
N THR A 283 5.77 1.03 18.75
CA THR A 283 5.70 2.17 17.84
C THR A 283 6.56 1.93 16.61
N ILE A 284 6.09 2.38 15.44
CA ILE A 284 6.87 2.40 14.20
C ILE A 284 6.76 3.79 13.55
N ALA A 285 7.89 4.32 13.10
CA ALA A 285 7.94 5.59 12.40
C ALA A 285 7.63 5.37 10.92
N VAL A 286 6.61 6.04 10.39
CA VAL A 286 6.30 6.07 8.96
C VAL A 286 6.84 7.38 8.38
N PRO A 287 7.84 7.33 7.47
CA PRO A 287 8.44 8.54 6.92
C PRO A 287 7.42 9.49 6.30
N ALA A 288 7.80 10.77 6.20
CA ALA A 288 7.04 11.77 5.45
C ALA A 288 6.64 11.23 4.07
N ARG A 289 5.37 11.39 3.70
CA ARG A 289 4.85 10.89 2.42
C ARG A 289 5.17 9.42 2.18
N GLY A 290 4.99 8.56 3.18
CA GLY A 290 5.37 7.15 3.15
C GLY A 290 4.21 6.20 3.47
N ALA A 291 4.38 4.94 3.10
CA ALA A 291 3.48 3.85 3.47
C ALA A 291 4.30 2.65 3.96
N ILE A 292 3.80 2.01 5.02
CA ILE A 292 4.34 0.75 5.53
C ILE A 292 3.21 -0.26 5.63
N ILE A 293 3.46 -1.49 5.18
CA ILE A 293 2.54 -2.61 5.37
C ILE A 293 3.22 -3.63 6.27
N LEU A 294 2.50 -3.99 7.33
CA LEU A 294 2.90 -5.02 8.27
C LEU A 294 2.02 -6.25 8.11
N THR A 295 2.60 -7.42 8.34
CA THR A 295 1.88 -8.69 8.44
C THR A 295 2.03 -9.28 9.84
N SER A 296 0.96 -9.90 10.32
CA SER A 296 0.93 -10.75 11.51
C SER A 296 0.57 -12.16 11.04
N PRO A 297 1.57 -13.07 10.92
CA PRO A 297 1.33 -14.41 10.43
C PRO A 297 0.36 -15.17 11.32
N ARG A 298 -0.52 -15.97 10.72
CA ARG A 298 -1.45 -16.80 11.50
C ARG A 298 -0.70 -17.71 12.45
N ARG A 299 -1.18 -17.79 13.69
CA ARG A 299 -0.79 -18.84 14.63
C ARG A 299 -1.32 -20.19 14.14
N THR A 300 -0.61 -20.81 13.20
CA THR A 300 -0.91 -22.20 12.86
C THR A 300 -0.69 -23.08 14.10
N SER A 301 -1.63 -23.98 14.37
CA SER A 301 -1.50 -25.04 15.39
C SER A 301 -0.23 -25.90 15.20
N SER A 302 0.36 -25.88 14.00
CA SER A 302 1.66 -26.46 13.67
C SER A 302 2.84 -25.80 14.40
N GLY A 303 2.74 -24.50 14.76
CA GLY A 303 3.75 -23.78 15.54
C GLY A 303 3.94 -24.33 16.96
N ARG A 304 2.86 -24.83 17.59
CA ARG A 304 2.94 -25.56 18.87
C ARG A 304 3.67 -26.89 18.69
N LEU A 305 3.39 -27.63 17.61
CA LEU A 305 4.05 -28.93 17.36
C LEU A 305 5.54 -28.75 17.06
N ARG A 306 5.92 -27.75 16.25
CA ARG A 306 7.33 -27.45 15.94
C ARG A 306 8.10 -26.96 17.17
N ARG A 307 7.53 -26.07 18.00
CA ARG A 307 8.16 -25.66 19.28
C ARG A 307 8.21 -26.79 20.31
N ALA A 308 7.19 -27.64 20.39
CA ALA A 308 7.19 -28.80 21.27
C ALA A 308 8.21 -29.87 20.83
N LEU A 309 8.34 -30.14 19.52
CA LEU A 309 9.32 -31.05 18.96
C LEU A 309 10.76 -30.50 19.07
N ALA A 310 10.95 -29.18 18.96
CA ALA A 310 12.24 -28.54 19.20
C ALA A 310 12.62 -28.55 20.69
N ALA A 311 11.66 -28.36 21.60
CA ALA A 311 11.88 -28.47 23.05
C ALA A 311 12.17 -29.91 23.48
N ALA A 312 11.55 -30.91 22.84
CA ALA A 312 11.78 -32.33 23.10
C ALA A 312 13.13 -32.85 22.55
N ARG A 313 13.78 -32.12 21.63
CA ARG A 313 15.08 -32.47 21.03
C ARG A 313 16.30 -31.91 21.77
N ARG A 314 16.15 -31.19 22.88
CA ARG A 314 17.31 -30.78 23.69
C ARG A 314 17.90 -32.00 24.40
N PRO A 315 19.18 -32.35 24.19
CA PRO A 315 19.81 -33.43 24.94
C PRO A 315 19.90 -33.02 26.40
N ARG A 316 19.41 -33.88 27.31
CA ARG A 316 19.65 -33.75 28.75
C ARG A 316 21.16 -33.66 28.96
N GLN A 317 21.66 -32.48 29.33
CA GLN A 317 23.05 -32.32 29.75
C GLN A 317 23.28 -33.27 30.94
N ARG A 318 24.10 -34.30 30.70
CA ARG A 318 24.66 -35.14 31.76
C ARG A 318 25.51 -34.23 32.65
N GLN A 319 25.08 -34.01 33.88
CA GLN A 319 25.99 -33.62 34.95
C GLN A 319 27.01 -34.75 35.11
N SER A 320 28.23 -34.53 34.61
CA SER A 320 29.39 -35.32 34.98
C SER A 320 30.24 -34.45 35.89
N GLY A 321 30.37 -34.90 37.13
CA GLY A 321 31.18 -34.24 38.14
C GLY A 321 32.66 -34.30 37.80
N ARG A 322 33.41 -33.34 38.33
CA ARG A 322 34.86 -33.44 38.46
C ARG A 322 35.28 -32.93 39.82
N SER A 323 35.71 -33.88 40.65
CA SER A 323 36.52 -33.67 41.84
C SER A 323 37.93 -33.22 41.45
N ARG A 324 38.48 -32.22 42.14
CA ARG A 324 39.91 -32.02 42.44
C ARG A 324 39.93 -31.35 43.82
N ARG A 325 40.37 -32.01 44.91
CA ARG A 325 41.77 -32.11 45.38
C ARG A 325 42.50 -30.77 45.19
N ASP A 326 42.55 -29.98 46.25
CA ASP A 326 43.74 -29.88 47.12
C ASP A 326 43.29 -30.00 48.58
#